data_AF-A0A8H5DN75-F1
#
_entry.id   AF-A0A8H5DN75-F1
#
_cell.length_a   1.000
_cell.length_b   1.000
_cell.length_c   1.000
_cell.angle_alpha   90.00
_cell.angle_beta   90.00
_cell.angle_gamma   90.00
#
_symmetry.space_group_name_H-M   'P 1'
#
loop_
_entity.id
_entity.type
_entity.pdbx_description
1 polymer ?
#
loop_
_entity_poly.entity_id
_entity_poly.type
_entity_poly.pdbx_seq_one_letter_code
_entity_poly.pdbx_strand_id
1 'polypeptide(L)'
;MKMFSALLTGLYGSFLAHAYPVDHPAKFSRLIVFGDSFSDNGNGSWVVSNGTWPVDPAYYHHSFSNGPKWNDVVAKQLNLELINLATGGATTNNDFVAGGTGAESTIPVPSAADQVLSFLSWDKPQAGDIFVHWIGANDILFNTSITGGQITSLINENVNRLYQAGAKTIILANYLNATTFPATYNSSIYNIPSVQDYVPALTKGLEQIAAGYSAYAKTAVIDVQDLFNDIFSDPKAYGFDEDYVNPPTACLTGVYTSEGVPRHLCSDPEKHIFFDSYHPVKEVHALVAKLFVESIEGFSA
;
A
#
# COMPACT_ATOMS: atom_id res chain seq x y z
N MET A 1 -9.52 -91.67 -1.69
CA MET A 1 -9.48 -90.44 -0.86
C MET A 1 -8.91 -89.33 -1.75
N LYS A 2 -9.76 -88.37 -2.14
CA LYS A 2 -9.43 -87.29 -3.07
C LYS A 2 -8.60 -86.22 -2.34
N MET A 3 -7.51 -85.73 -2.93
CA MET A 3 -6.90 -84.46 -2.54
C MET A 3 -6.70 -83.60 -3.79
N PHE A 4 -7.46 -82.51 -3.84
CA PHE A 4 -7.34 -81.43 -4.81
C PHE A 4 -6.13 -80.56 -4.41
N SER A 5 -5.26 -80.26 -5.38
CA SER A 5 -4.24 -79.22 -5.26
C SER A 5 -4.82 -77.93 -5.89
N ALA A 6 -4.94 -76.88 -5.08
CA ALA A 6 -5.35 -75.55 -5.55
C ALA A 6 -4.10 -74.67 -5.63
N LEU A 7 -3.71 -74.26 -6.85
CA LEU A 7 -2.76 -73.18 -7.06
C LEU A 7 -3.49 -71.84 -6.89
N LEU A 8 -3.08 -71.04 -5.90
CA LEU A 8 -3.38 -69.61 -5.84
C LEU A 8 -2.39 -68.85 -6.73
N THR A 9 -2.85 -68.32 -7.85
CA THR A 9 -2.14 -67.29 -8.62
C THR A 9 -2.46 -65.91 -8.03
N GLY A 10 -1.51 -65.33 -7.31
CA GLY A 10 -1.60 -63.95 -6.83
C GLY A 10 -1.32 -62.97 -7.97
N LEU A 11 -2.32 -62.19 -8.37
CA LEU A 11 -2.14 -61.01 -9.22
C LEU A 11 -1.52 -59.88 -8.38
N TYR A 12 -0.29 -59.50 -8.68
CA TYR A 12 0.30 -58.24 -8.23
C TYR A 12 -0.26 -57.09 -9.09
N GLY A 13 -1.28 -56.40 -8.58
CA GLY A 13 -1.75 -55.14 -9.15
C GLY A 13 -0.79 -54.01 -8.78
N SER A 14 -0.03 -53.51 -9.74
CA SER A 14 0.82 -52.33 -9.59
C SER A 14 -0.07 -51.08 -9.55
N PHE A 15 -0.34 -50.55 -8.35
CA PHE A 15 -0.89 -49.21 -8.21
C PHE A 15 0.21 -48.19 -8.51
N LEU A 16 0.16 -47.59 -9.70
CA LEU A 16 0.90 -46.36 -10.00
C LEU A 16 0.26 -45.21 -9.22
N ALA A 17 0.72 -44.98 -8.00
CA ALA A 17 0.45 -43.76 -7.27
C ALA A 17 1.05 -42.59 -8.06
N HIS A 18 0.20 -41.83 -8.74
CA HIS A 18 0.59 -40.54 -9.28
C HIS A 18 0.78 -39.61 -8.09
N ALA A 19 2.04 -39.41 -7.69
CA ALA A 19 2.38 -38.33 -6.78
C ALA A 19 2.09 -37.02 -7.53
N TYR A 20 1.02 -36.33 -7.14
CA TYR A 20 0.87 -34.93 -7.49
C TYR A 20 2.08 -34.18 -6.94
N PRO A 21 2.74 -33.29 -7.70
CA PRO A 21 3.76 -32.44 -7.14
C PRO A 21 3.13 -31.68 -5.96
N VAL A 22 3.69 -31.88 -4.77
CA VAL A 22 3.43 -31.01 -3.64
C VAL A 22 4.05 -29.68 -4.03
N ASP A 23 3.22 -28.73 -4.40
CA ASP A 23 3.65 -27.37 -4.70
C ASP A 23 4.17 -26.78 -3.39
N HIS A 24 5.49 -26.80 -3.22
CA HIS A 24 6.11 -26.06 -2.13
C HIS A 24 5.81 -24.59 -2.38
N PRO A 25 5.30 -23.82 -1.39
CA PRO A 25 5.05 -22.40 -1.59
C PRO A 25 6.31 -21.76 -2.15
N ALA A 26 6.21 -21.20 -3.36
CA ALA A 26 7.33 -20.51 -3.97
C ALA A 26 7.83 -19.46 -2.98
N LYS A 27 9.13 -19.50 -2.66
CA LYS A 27 9.74 -18.47 -1.83
C LYS A 27 9.50 -17.12 -2.50
N PHE A 28 8.97 -16.16 -1.75
CA PHE A 28 8.78 -14.81 -2.27
C PHE A 28 10.10 -14.23 -2.75
N SER A 29 10.03 -13.54 -3.89
CA SER A 29 11.21 -13.07 -4.62
C SER A 29 11.09 -11.60 -5.03
N ARG A 30 9.87 -11.12 -5.30
CA ARG A 30 9.62 -9.74 -5.72
C ARG A 30 8.47 -9.12 -4.94
N LEU A 31 8.61 -7.84 -4.64
CA LEU A 31 7.59 -6.96 -4.10
C LEU A 31 7.20 -5.97 -5.20
N ILE A 32 5.98 -6.08 -5.72
CA ILE A 32 5.45 -5.21 -6.77
C ILE A 32 4.43 -4.26 -6.13
N VAL A 33 4.69 -2.96 -6.19
CA VAL A 33 3.91 -1.95 -5.47
C VAL A 33 3.23 -1.00 -6.45
N PHE A 34 1.91 -0.91 -6.32
CA PHE A 34 1.07 0.11 -6.94
C PHE A 34 0.51 1.01 -5.85
N GLY A 35 0.52 2.32 -6.08
CA GLY A 35 0.04 3.25 -5.08
C GLY A 35 0.37 4.71 -5.35
N ASP A 36 0.42 5.47 -4.26
CA ASP A 36 0.65 6.91 -4.27
C ASP A 36 1.94 7.31 -3.51
N SER A 37 1.96 8.52 -2.97
CA SER A 37 3.08 9.14 -2.27
C SER A 37 3.45 8.44 -0.95
N PHE A 38 2.57 7.60 -0.39
CA PHE A 38 2.93 6.74 0.74
C PHE A 38 3.89 5.62 0.33
N SER A 39 3.98 5.30 -0.96
CA SER A 39 4.81 4.23 -1.50
C SER A 39 5.85 4.71 -2.53
N ASP A 40 5.66 5.87 -3.16
CA ASP A 40 6.62 6.45 -4.10
C ASP A 40 7.96 6.78 -3.42
N ASN A 41 9.04 6.14 -3.87
CA ASN A 41 10.39 6.29 -3.32
C ASN A 41 11.30 7.19 -4.18
N GLY A 42 10.70 8.07 -4.99
CA GLY A 42 11.41 9.01 -5.87
C GLY A 42 11.45 8.60 -7.34
N ASN A 43 10.80 7.49 -7.70
CA ASN A 43 10.71 7.00 -9.07
C ASN A 43 9.39 7.34 -9.77
N GLY A 44 8.39 7.89 -9.04
CA GLY A 44 7.11 8.31 -9.59
C GLY A 44 7.05 9.81 -9.86
N SER A 45 6.65 10.60 -8.85
CA SER A 45 6.39 12.04 -8.92
C SER A 45 7.59 12.82 -9.45
N TRP A 46 8.80 12.47 -9.01
CA TRP A 46 10.03 13.10 -9.49
C TRP A 46 10.22 12.95 -11.00
N VAL A 47 9.96 11.76 -11.53
CA VAL A 47 10.11 11.47 -12.97
C VAL A 47 9.01 12.16 -13.78
N VAL A 48 7.74 12.03 -13.38
CA VAL A 48 6.60 12.61 -14.12
C VAL A 48 6.57 14.13 -14.06
N SER A 49 7.14 14.73 -13.00
CA SER A 49 7.33 16.18 -12.90
C SER A 49 8.57 16.68 -13.64
N ASN A 50 9.35 15.80 -14.29
CA ASN A 50 10.61 16.16 -14.95
C ASN A 50 11.61 16.83 -13.97
N GLY A 51 11.71 16.29 -12.76
CA GLY A 51 12.65 16.74 -11.74
C GLY A 51 12.27 18.05 -11.05
N THR A 52 10.98 18.39 -11.01
CA THR A 52 10.51 19.62 -10.34
C THR A 52 9.76 19.36 -9.04
N TRP A 53 9.42 18.10 -8.73
CA TRP A 53 8.65 17.79 -7.52
C TRP A 53 8.80 16.32 -7.03
N PRO A 54 8.98 16.09 -5.72
CA PRO A 54 9.30 17.06 -4.68
C PRO A 54 10.77 17.53 -4.79
N VAL A 55 10.98 18.85 -4.81
CA VAL A 55 12.31 19.45 -5.08
C VAL A 55 13.05 19.92 -3.83
N ASP A 56 12.37 20.07 -2.69
CA ASP A 56 13.04 20.48 -1.45
C ASP A 56 14.08 19.43 -1.04
N PRO A 57 15.33 19.83 -0.75
CA PRO A 57 16.41 18.89 -0.44
C PRO A 57 16.20 18.12 0.87
N ALA A 58 15.21 18.49 1.69
CA ALA A 58 14.84 17.73 2.88
C ALA A 58 14.13 16.40 2.55
N TYR A 59 13.55 16.26 1.35
CA TYR A 59 12.96 15.01 0.89
C TYR A 59 14.05 13.99 0.51
N TYR A 60 13.99 12.82 1.13
CA TYR A 60 14.95 11.75 0.88
C TYR A 60 14.77 11.18 -0.54
N HIS A 61 15.77 11.38 -1.40
CA HIS A 61 15.75 10.93 -2.80
C HIS A 61 14.50 11.36 -3.58
N HIS A 62 13.98 12.56 -3.32
CA HIS A 62 12.74 13.04 -3.93
C HIS A 62 11.51 12.15 -3.66
N SER A 63 11.54 11.41 -2.54
CA SER A 63 10.38 10.72 -1.98
C SER A 63 9.72 11.59 -0.91
N PHE A 64 8.40 11.44 -0.75
CA PHE A 64 7.60 12.15 0.25
C PHE A 64 7.84 11.64 1.69
N SER A 65 9.08 11.74 2.18
CA SER A 65 9.49 11.51 3.57
C SER A 65 10.94 11.98 3.78
N ASN A 66 11.43 11.95 5.03
CA ASN A 66 12.82 12.23 5.41
C ASN A 66 13.74 10.98 5.37
N GLY A 67 13.28 9.87 4.78
CA GLY A 67 14.05 8.64 4.69
C GLY A 67 13.37 7.56 3.83
N PRO A 68 13.86 6.31 3.92
CA PRO A 68 13.30 5.18 3.17
C PRO A 68 11.81 4.98 3.44
N LYS A 69 11.07 4.58 2.40
CA LYS A 69 9.65 4.28 2.50
C LYS A 69 9.46 2.85 2.99
N TRP A 70 8.24 2.53 3.43
CA TRP A 70 7.92 1.23 4.01
C TRP A 70 8.29 0.07 3.07
N ASN A 71 8.08 0.23 1.76
CA ASN A 71 8.38 -0.75 0.73
C ASN A 71 9.89 -0.94 0.50
N ASP A 72 10.70 0.12 0.64
CA ASP A 72 12.16 -0.01 0.66
C ASP A 72 12.62 -0.85 1.85
N VAL A 73 12.02 -0.62 3.02
CA VAL A 73 12.33 -1.35 4.26
C VAL A 73 11.93 -2.81 4.16
N VAL A 74 10.70 -3.10 3.71
CA VAL A 74 10.20 -4.47 3.51
C VAL A 74 11.06 -5.24 2.51
N ALA A 75 11.33 -4.65 1.34
CA ALA A 75 12.11 -5.31 0.29
C ALA A 75 13.53 -5.62 0.78
N LYS A 76 14.17 -4.70 1.49
CA LYS A 76 15.49 -4.92 2.09
C LYS A 76 15.45 -6.01 3.17
N GLN A 77 14.48 -5.97 4.08
CA GLN A 77 14.39 -6.91 5.20
C GLN A 77 14.12 -8.34 4.74
N LEU A 78 13.25 -8.51 3.75
CA LEU A 78 12.87 -9.81 3.21
C LEU A 78 13.73 -10.26 2.01
N ASN A 79 14.72 -9.44 1.62
CA ASN A 79 15.58 -9.65 0.46
C ASN A 79 14.78 -9.93 -0.82
N LEU A 80 13.84 -9.04 -1.12
CA LEU A 80 12.98 -9.04 -2.30
C LEU A 80 13.49 -8.03 -3.31
N GLU A 81 13.35 -8.34 -4.60
CA GLU A 81 13.43 -7.34 -5.66
C GLU A 81 12.22 -6.39 -5.54
N LEU A 82 12.47 -5.09 -5.44
CA LEU A 82 11.41 -4.08 -5.39
C LEU A 82 11.11 -3.55 -6.80
N ILE A 83 9.87 -3.75 -7.26
CA ILE A 83 9.31 -3.11 -8.44
C ILE A 83 8.26 -2.11 -7.97
N ASN A 84 8.65 -0.84 -7.87
CA ASN A 84 7.78 0.22 -7.38
C ASN A 84 7.23 1.06 -8.55
N LEU A 85 5.92 1.00 -8.78
CA LEU A 85 5.22 1.82 -9.77
C LEU A 85 4.41 2.96 -9.12
N ALA A 86 4.44 3.06 -7.78
CA ALA A 86 3.70 4.08 -7.07
C ALA A 86 4.15 5.48 -7.48
N THR A 87 3.18 6.39 -7.63
CA THR A 87 3.43 7.77 -8.04
C THR A 87 2.70 8.72 -7.10
N GLY A 88 3.42 9.65 -6.47
CA GLY A 88 2.79 10.66 -5.61
C GLY A 88 1.66 11.41 -6.31
N GLY A 89 0.55 11.62 -5.59
CA GLY A 89 -0.66 12.24 -6.15
C GLY A 89 -1.57 11.29 -6.94
N ALA A 90 -1.19 10.02 -7.14
CA ALA A 90 -2.03 9.06 -7.84
C ALA A 90 -3.34 8.81 -7.10
N THR A 91 -4.43 8.76 -7.85
CA THR A 91 -5.76 8.31 -7.43
C THR A 91 -6.00 6.89 -7.92
N THR A 92 -7.14 6.30 -7.55
CA THR A 92 -7.46 4.93 -7.95
C THR A 92 -7.71 4.79 -9.45
N ASN A 93 -8.39 5.79 -10.05
CA ASN A 93 -8.65 5.87 -11.49
C ASN A 93 -8.85 7.35 -11.91
N ASN A 94 -8.06 7.82 -12.88
CA ASN A 94 -8.10 9.20 -13.38
C ASN A 94 -9.41 9.59 -14.06
N ASP A 95 -10.17 8.63 -14.60
CA ASP A 95 -11.50 8.88 -15.20
C ASP A 95 -12.58 9.15 -14.12
N PHE A 96 -12.33 8.73 -12.87
CA PHE A 96 -13.24 8.96 -11.74
C PHE A 96 -12.83 10.20 -10.94
N VAL A 97 -11.58 10.23 -10.47
CA VAL A 97 -10.95 11.40 -9.84
C VAL A 97 -9.55 11.53 -10.43
N ALA A 98 -9.27 12.62 -11.12
CA ALA A 98 -7.94 12.85 -11.69
C ALA A 98 -6.92 13.12 -10.58
N GLY A 99 -5.82 12.36 -10.57
CA GLY A 99 -4.69 12.56 -9.68
C GLY A 99 -3.74 13.63 -10.18
N GLY A 100 -3.02 14.25 -9.24
CA GLY A 100 -2.04 15.30 -9.55
C GLY A 100 -0.96 15.44 -8.48
N THR A 101 0.23 15.86 -8.92
CA THR A 101 1.39 16.14 -8.07
C THR A 101 1.89 17.57 -8.31
N GLY A 102 2.97 17.98 -7.63
CA GLY A 102 3.46 19.37 -7.65
C GLY A 102 3.03 20.17 -6.43
N ALA A 103 3.60 21.36 -6.26
CA ALA A 103 3.28 22.25 -5.14
C ALA A 103 1.80 22.68 -5.11
N GLU A 104 1.15 22.74 -6.28
CA GLU A 104 -0.28 23.01 -6.46
C GLU A 104 -1.12 21.74 -6.77
N SER A 105 -0.51 20.55 -6.80
CA SER A 105 -1.17 19.30 -7.19
C SER A 105 -1.79 19.31 -8.60
N THR A 106 -1.18 20.03 -9.56
CA THR A 106 -1.72 20.21 -10.92
C THR A 106 -0.99 19.41 -12.01
N ILE A 107 0.17 18.82 -11.69
CA ILE A 107 0.93 18.00 -12.65
C ILE A 107 0.26 16.63 -12.75
N PRO A 108 -0.30 16.23 -13.90
CA PRO A 108 -1.01 14.95 -14.03
C PRO A 108 -0.09 13.76 -13.78
N VAL A 109 -0.62 12.72 -13.14
CA VAL A 109 0.12 11.50 -12.83
C VAL A 109 -0.66 10.23 -13.24
N PRO A 110 0.03 9.10 -13.48
CA PRO A 110 -0.64 7.82 -13.69
C PRO A 110 -1.44 7.40 -12.46
N SER A 111 -2.70 7.03 -12.65
CA SER A 111 -3.54 6.43 -11.60
C SER A 111 -3.07 5.02 -11.26
N ALA A 112 -3.54 4.44 -10.16
CA ALA A 112 -3.23 3.05 -9.84
C ALA A 112 -3.73 2.07 -10.91
N ALA A 113 -4.81 2.39 -11.63
CA ALA A 113 -5.24 1.63 -12.79
C ALA A 113 -4.21 1.65 -13.94
N ASP A 114 -3.64 2.83 -14.23
CA ASP A 114 -2.58 2.99 -15.24
C ASP A 114 -1.30 2.25 -14.83
N GLN A 115 -0.95 2.28 -13.54
CA GLN A 115 0.22 1.58 -13.01
C GLN A 115 0.08 0.05 -13.17
N VAL A 116 -1.10 -0.52 -12.84
CA VAL A 116 -1.39 -1.94 -13.05
C VAL A 116 -1.33 -2.32 -14.53
N LEU A 117 -1.95 -1.53 -15.40
CA LEU A 117 -1.93 -1.78 -16.85
C LEU A 117 -0.51 -1.67 -17.42
N SER A 118 0.27 -0.70 -16.95
CA SER A 118 1.68 -0.53 -17.32
C SER A 118 2.47 -1.79 -16.98
N PHE A 119 2.44 -2.25 -15.72
CA PHE A 119 3.13 -3.49 -15.31
C PHE A 119 2.76 -4.67 -16.20
N LEU A 120 1.46 -4.91 -16.43
CA LEU A 120 0.96 -6.02 -17.24
C LEU A 120 1.28 -5.90 -18.74
N SER A 121 1.78 -4.74 -19.20
CA SER A 121 2.20 -4.56 -20.60
C SER A 121 3.63 -5.04 -20.88
N TRP A 122 4.49 -5.10 -19.86
CA TRP A 122 5.90 -5.44 -20.00
C TRP A 122 6.36 -6.61 -19.12
N ASP A 123 5.57 -7.02 -18.13
CA ASP A 123 5.83 -8.20 -17.31
C ASP A 123 4.51 -8.94 -16.96
N LYS A 124 4.63 -10.11 -16.34
CA LYS A 124 3.50 -10.94 -15.92
C LYS A 124 3.69 -11.44 -14.48
N PRO A 125 2.60 -11.67 -13.73
CA PRO A 125 2.68 -12.27 -12.41
C PRO A 125 3.41 -13.61 -12.40
N GLN A 126 4.29 -13.79 -11.41
CA GLN A 126 5.03 -15.00 -11.12
C GLN A 126 4.60 -15.58 -9.76
N ALA A 127 4.85 -16.87 -9.53
CA ALA A 127 4.40 -17.55 -8.33
C ALA A 127 4.99 -16.97 -7.02
N GLY A 128 6.20 -16.39 -7.09
CA GLY A 128 6.89 -15.79 -5.95
C GLY A 128 6.69 -14.27 -5.84
N ASP A 129 5.72 -13.69 -6.55
CA ASP A 129 5.43 -12.27 -6.50
C ASP A 129 4.45 -11.92 -5.39
N ILE A 130 4.73 -10.83 -4.68
CA ILE A 130 3.81 -10.17 -3.77
C ILE A 130 3.37 -8.88 -4.43
N PHE A 131 2.06 -8.74 -4.68
CA PHE A 131 1.48 -7.49 -5.16
C PHE A 131 0.93 -6.69 -3.99
N VAL A 132 1.30 -5.42 -3.91
CA VAL A 132 0.70 -4.46 -2.97
C VAL A 132 -0.06 -3.42 -3.77
N HIS A 133 -1.33 -3.23 -3.42
CA HIS A 133 -2.17 -2.17 -3.98
C HIS A 133 -2.64 -1.28 -2.82
N TRP A 134 -1.91 -0.19 -2.61
CA TRP A 134 -2.17 0.77 -1.53
C TRP A 134 -2.46 2.14 -2.15
N ILE A 135 -3.74 2.44 -2.30
CA ILE A 135 -4.26 3.64 -2.96
C ILE A 135 -5.58 4.08 -2.32
N GLY A 136 -5.93 5.35 -2.48
CA GLY A 136 -7.25 5.87 -2.10
C GLY A 136 -7.21 7.14 -1.25
N ALA A 137 -6.04 7.52 -0.71
CA ALA A 137 -5.92 8.77 0.05
C ALA A 137 -6.20 9.98 -0.84
N ASN A 138 -5.60 10.03 -2.03
CA ASN A 138 -5.77 11.16 -2.94
C ASN A 138 -7.20 11.29 -3.47
N ASP A 139 -7.94 10.19 -3.65
CA ASP A 139 -9.31 10.24 -4.15
C ASP A 139 -10.21 11.11 -3.24
N ILE A 140 -10.15 10.90 -1.92
CA ILE A 140 -10.94 11.70 -0.95
C ILE A 140 -10.33 13.09 -0.71
N LEU A 141 -9.00 13.24 -0.87
CA LEU A 141 -8.32 14.55 -0.79
C LEU A 141 -8.70 15.46 -1.96
N PHE A 142 -8.87 14.92 -3.17
CA PHE A 142 -9.27 15.69 -4.35
C PHE A 142 -10.79 15.85 -4.49
N ASN A 143 -11.58 14.93 -3.94
CA ASN A 143 -13.03 15.02 -3.99
C ASN A 143 -13.69 14.50 -2.71
N THR A 144 -14.00 15.41 -1.78
CA THR A 144 -14.58 15.07 -0.47
C THR A 144 -16.00 14.52 -0.54
N SER A 145 -16.66 14.55 -1.71
CA SER A 145 -18.04 14.05 -1.88
C SER A 145 -18.14 12.55 -2.18
N ILE A 146 -17.02 11.87 -2.39
CA ILE A 146 -17.01 10.43 -2.68
C ILE A 146 -17.07 9.59 -1.41
N THR A 147 -17.26 8.28 -1.59
CA THR A 147 -17.31 7.30 -0.49
C THR A 147 -16.22 6.23 -0.65
N GLY A 148 -15.81 5.62 0.47
CA GLY A 148 -14.87 4.48 0.43
C GLY A 148 -15.42 3.29 -0.36
N GLY A 149 -16.75 3.12 -0.40
CA GLY A 149 -17.40 2.07 -1.21
C GLY A 149 -17.18 2.25 -2.73
N GLN A 150 -17.21 3.48 -3.23
CA GLN A 150 -16.90 3.76 -4.64
C GLN A 150 -15.44 3.43 -4.97
N ILE A 151 -14.53 3.82 -4.08
CA ILE A 151 -13.10 3.60 -4.27
C ILE A 151 -12.72 2.12 -4.16
N THR A 152 -13.29 1.38 -3.22
CA THR A 152 -13.09 -0.08 -3.17
C THR A 152 -13.63 -0.79 -4.40
N SER A 153 -14.70 -0.31 -5.03
CA SER A 153 -15.14 -0.88 -6.31
C SER A 153 -14.07 -0.74 -7.40
N LEU A 154 -13.41 0.42 -7.49
CA LEU A 154 -12.33 0.68 -8.45
C LEU A 154 -11.05 -0.10 -8.10
N ILE A 155 -10.73 -0.23 -6.81
CA ILE A 155 -9.63 -1.09 -6.34
C ILE A 155 -9.91 -2.55 -6.75
N ASN A 156 -11.15 -3.04 -6.60
CA ASN A 156 -11.51 -4.40 -6.99
C ASN A 156 -11.33 -4.65 -8.50
N GLU A 157 -11.57 -3.64 -9.36
CA GLU A 157 -11.27 -3.77 -10.79
C GLU A 157 -9.77 -4.00 -11.04
N ASN A 158 -8.91 -3.27 -10.33
CA ASN A 158 -7.45 -3.44 -10.41
C ASN A 158 -6.99 -4.80 -9.86
N VAL A 159 -7.54 -5.22 -8.72
CA VAL A 159 -7.27 -6.55 -8.12
C VAL A 159 -7.73 -7.66 -9.08
N ASN A 160 -8.90 -7.52 -9.70
CA ASN A 160 -9.38 -8.49 -10.70
C ASN A 160 -8.41 -8.58 -11.89
N ARG A 161 -7.90 -7.46 -12.42
CA ARG A 161 -6.91 -7.47 -13.52
C ARG A 161 -5.66 -8.28 -13.14
N LEU A 162 -5.10 -8.02 -11.96
CA LEU A 162 -3.94 -8.75 -11.45
C LEU A 162 -4.25 -10.25 -11.27
N TYR A 163 -5.40 -10.57 -10.69
CA TYR A 163 -5.85 -11.94 -10.49
C TYR A 163 -6.01 -12.70 -11.82
N GLN A 164 -6.69 -12.11 -12.81
CA GLN A 164 -6.85 -12.71 -14.15
C GLN A 164 -5.51 -12.88 -14.88
N ALA A 165 -4.53 -12.01 -14.59
CA ALA A 165 -3.16 -12.14 -15.11
C ALA A 165 -2.34 -13.21 -14.37
N GLY A 166 -2.86 -13.80 -13.28
CA GLY A 166 -2.24 -14.90 -12.56
C GLY A 166 -1.62 -14.55 -11.20
N ALA A 167 -1.86 -13.34 -10.68
CA ALA A 167 -1.37 -12.96 -9.35
C ALA A 167 -1.88 -13.92 -8.26
N LYS A 168 -0.98 -14.39 -7.40
CA LYS A 168 -1.26 -15.38 -6.34
C LYS A 168 -1.11 -14.84 -4.92
N THR A 169 -0.54 -13.65 -4.75
CA THR A 169 -0.42 -13.00 -3.44
C THR A 169 -0.67 -11.50 -3.60
N ILE A 170 -1.71 -10.99 -2.93
CA ILE A 170 -2.15 -9.59 -3.03
C ILE A 170 -2.39 -9.04 -1.63
N ILE A 171 -1.75 -7.93 -1.31
CA ILE A 171 -1.93 -7.20 -0.05
C ILE A 171 -2.56 -5.84 -0.39
N LEU A 172 -3.61 -5.50 0.35
CA LEU A 172 -4.28 -4.20 0.31
C LEU A 172 -3.98 -3.46 1.61
N ALA A 173 -4.12 -2.14 1.61
CA ALA A 173 -3.96 -1.36 2.83
C ALA A 173 -4.89 -0.14 2.83
N ASN A 174 -5.36 0.25 4.02
CA ASN A 174 -6.16 1.45 4.21
C ASN A 174 -5.27 2.66 4.58
N TYR A 175 -5.88 3.78 4.97
CA TYR A 175 -5.18 5.00 5.40
C TYR A 175 -5.79 5.52 6.69
N LEU A 176 -5.06 6.40 7.38
CA LEU A 176 -5.62 7.28 8.39
C LEU A 176 -6.73 8.18 7.82
N ASN A 177 -7.59 8.68 8.70
CA ASN A 177 -8.67 9.59 8.32
C ASN A 177 -8.09 10.89 7.77
N ALA A 178 -8.62 11.34 6.62
CA ALA A 178 -8.14 12.56 5.98
C ALA A 178 -8.23 13.79 6.87
N THR A 179 -9.03 13.84 7.94
CA THR A 179 -9.05 14.97 8.88
C THR A 179 -7.88 15.01 9.87
N THR A 180 -7.00 14.02 9.86
CA THR A 180 -5.86 13.91 10.78
C THR A 180 -4.54 14.41 10.19
N PHE A 181 -4.49 14.72 8.89
CA PHE A 181 -3.32 15.34 8.29
C PHE A 181 -3.18 16.80 8.74
N PRO A 182 -1.94 17.31 8.93
CA PRO A 182 -1.72 18.73 9.18
C PRO A 182 -2.39 19.65 8.15
N ALA A 183 -2.40 19.28 6.87
CA ALA A 183 -2.99 20.07 5.78
C ALA A 183 -4.52 20.26 5.87
N THR A 184 -5.22 19.35 6.52
CA THR A 184 -6.69 19.22 6.48
C THR A 184 -7.32 19.27 7.87
N TYR A 185 -6.49 19.27 8.92
CA TYR A 185 -6.93 19.36 10.30
C TYR A 185 -7.79 20.60 10.52
N ASN A 186 -8.95 20.40 11.13
CA ASN A 186 -9.95 21.44 11.40
C ASN A 186 -10.46 22.21 10.15
N SER A 187 -10.26 21.67 8.95
CA SER A 187 -10.79 22.26 7.71
C SER A 187 -12.28 21.93 7.57
N SER A 188 -13.12 22.94 7.33
CA SER A 188 -14.56 22.76 7.06
C SER A 188 -14.84 22.00 5.76
N ILE A 189 -13.90 21.98 4.82
CA ILE A 189 -14.00 21.23 3.56
C ILE A 189 -13.94 19.71 3.84
N TYR A 190 -13.13 19.31 4.82
CA TYR A 190 -12.89 17.92 5.18
C TYR A 190 -13.74 17.45 6.36
N ASN A 191 -14.21 18.37 7.22
CA ASN A 191 -15.08 18.03 8.34
C ASN A 191 -16.54 17.84 7.90
N ILE A 192 -16.76 16.88 7.00
CA ILE A 192 -18.07 16.51 6.45
C ILE A 192 -18.30 14.99 6.57
N PRO A 193 -19.56 14.51 6.61
CA PRO A 193 -19.87 13.10 6.86
C PRO A 193 -19.18 12.12 5.91
N SER A 194 -19.11 12.43 4.62
CA SER A 194 -18.49 11.56 3.62
C SER A 194 -17.02 11.27 3.90
N VAL A 195 -16.27 12.26 4.41
CA VAL A 195 -14.85 12.08 4.78
C VAL A 195 -14.71 11.24 6.04
N GLN A 196 -15.59 11.43 7.04
CA GLN A 196 -15.60 10.65 8.27
C GLN A 196 -15.94 9.17 8.01
N ASP A 197 -16.89 8.92 7.12
CA ASP A 197 -17.32 7.57 6.74
C ASP A 197 -16.38 6.90 5.73
N TYR A 198 -15.45 7.66 5.11
CA TYR A 198 -14.62 7.19 4.00
C TYR A 198 -13.74 6.01 4.41
N VAL A 199 -12.91 6.16 5.45
CA VAL A 199 -11.96 5.12 5.85
C VAL A 199 -12.66 3.87 6.38
N PRO A 200 -13.67 3.95 7.28
CA PRO A 200 -14.41 2.76 7.69
C PRO A 200 -15.04 2.00 6.50
N ALA A 201 -15.61 2.71 5.53
CA ALA A 201 -16.16 2.11 4.32
C ALA A 201 -15.08 1.51 3.41
N LEU A 202 -13.92 2.18 3.29
CA LEU A 202 -12.75 1.71 2.55
C LEU A 202 -12.24 0.40 3.18
N THR A 203 -11.92 0.38 4.48
CA THR A 203 -11.41 -0.80 5.19
C THR A 203 -12.33 -1.99 5.00
N LYS A 204 -13.63 -1.82 5.25
CA LYS A 204 -14.62 -2.89 5.07
C LYS A 204 -14.66 -3.41 3.64
N GLY A 205 -14.58 -2.54 2.63
CA GLY A 205 -14.57 -2.99 1.23
C GLY A 205 -13.27 -3.70 0.85
N LEU A 206 -12.11 -3.27 1.38
CA LEU A 206 -10.84 -3.97 1.19
C LEU A 206 -10.87 -5.38 1.79
N GLU A 207 -11.42 -5.54 2.99
CA GLU A 207 -11.62 -6.85 3.63
C GLU A 207 -12.52 -7.76 2.81
N GLN A 208 -13.60 -7.20 2.24
CA GLN A 208 -14.51 -7.94 1.35
C GLN A 208 -13.80 -8.38 0.06
N ILE A 209 -12.96 -7.53 -0.52
CA ILE A 209 -12.14 -7.88 -1.69
C ILE A 209 -11.20 -9.03 -1.32
N ALA A 210 -10.39 -8.87 -0.25
CA ALA A 210 -9.46 -9.91 0.19
C ALA A 210 -10.18 -11.25 0.41
N ALA A 211 -11.29 -11.25 1.16
CA ALA A 211 -12.10 -12.45 1.38
C ALA A 211 -12.61 -13.07 0.07
N GLY A 212 -13.03 -12.25 -0.91
CA GLY A 212 -13.53 -12.69 -2.21
C GLY A 212 -12.49 -13.44 -3.06
N TYR A 213 -11.20 -13.12 -2.94
CA TYR A 213 -10.11 -13.80 -3.67
C TYR A 213 -9.36 -14.85 -2.85
N SER A 214 -9.60 -14.94 -1.54
CA SER A 214 -8.87 -15.82 -0.60
C SER A 214 -8.89 -17.31 -0.96
N ALA A 215 -9.91 -17.77 -1.70
CA ALA A 215 -9.99 -19.15 -2.18
C ALA A 215 -9.00 -19.47 -3.32
N TYR A 216 -8.42 -18.43 -3.96
CA TYR A 216 -7.61 -18.57 -5.17
C TYR A 216 -6.23 -17.91 -5.08
N ALA A 217 -6.06 -16.98 -4.14
CA ALA A 217 -4.83 -16.23 -3.89
C ALA A 217 -4.66 -16.01 -2.38
N LYS A 218 -3.42 -15.84 -1.94
CA LYS A 218 -3.12 -15.34 -0.59
C LYS A 218 -3.45 -13.86 -0.54
N THR A 219 -4.31 -13.46 0.37
CA THR A 219 -4.78 -12.08 0.47
C THR A 219 -4.69 -11.56 1.89
N ALA A 220 -4.32 -10.30 2.06
CA ALA A 220 -4.35 -9.61 3.33
C ALA A 220 -4.78 -8.15 3.17
N VAL A 221 -5.29 -7.59 4.26
CA VAL A 221 -5.52 -6.15 4.41
C VAL A 221 -4.65 -5.69 5.58
N ILE A 222 -3.84 -4.66 5.35
CA ILE A 222 -3.07 -3.98 6.39
C ILE A 222 -3.89 -2.78 6.88
N ASP A 223 -4.21 -2.79 8.17
CA ASP A 223 -4.87 -1.66 8.82
C ASP A 223 -3.83 -0.65 9.30
N VAL A 224 -3.55 0.32 8.43
CA VAL A 224 -2.67 1.45 8.73
C VAL A 224 -3.41 2.47 9.61
N GLN A 225 -4.74 2.57 9.51
CA GLN A 225 -5.51 3.45 10.39
C GLN A 225 -5.32 3.07 11.86
N ASP A 226 -5.37 1.78 12.18
CA ASP A 226 -5.17 1.28 13.55
C ASP A 226 -3.78 1.62 14.08
N LEU A 227 -2.72 1.49 13.26
CA LEU A 227 -1.38 1.93 13.65
C LEU A 227 -1.33 3.43 13.97
N PHE A 228 -1.95 4.27 13.15
CA PHE A 228 -2.01 5.71 13.44
C PHE A 228 -2.84 6.02 14.68
N ASN A 229 -3.95 5.30 14.91
CA ASN A 229 -4.75 5.45 16.13
C ASN A 229 -3.92 5.11 17.38
N ASP A 230 -3.15 4.02 17.33
CA ASP A 230 -2.26 3.64 18.43
C ASP A 230 -1.19 4.70 18.67
N ILE A 231 -0.54 5.20 17.61
CA ILE A 231 0.45 6.28 17.68
C ILE A 231 -0.17 7.55 18.28
N PHE A 232 -1.37 7.95 17.88
CA PHE A 232 -2.01 9.14 18.42
C PHE A 232 -2.46 8.97 19.88
N SER A 233 -2.77 7.75 20.30
CA SER A 233 -3.20 7.46 21.67
C SER A 233 -2.05 7.43 22.69
N ASP A 234 -0.85 6.99 22.27
CA ASP A 234 0.36 6.94 23.10
C ASP A 234 1.62 7.22 22.26
N PRO A 235 1.81 8.48 21.80
CA PRO A 235 2.91 8.82 20.90
C PRO A 235 4.28 8.53 21.52
N LYS A 236 4.42 8.67 22.85
CA LYS A 236 5.67 8.38 23.58
C LYS A 236 6.06 6.92 23.50
N ALA A 237 5.10 5.98 23.56
CA ALA A 237 5.39 4.55 23.38
C ALA A 237 5.96 4.23 21.99
N TYR A 238 5.64 5.04 20.99
CA TYR A 238 6.14 4.92 19.63
C TYR A 238 7.35 5.83 19.31
N GLY A 239 7.79 6.64 20.28
CA GLY A 239 8.98 7.50 20.17
C GLY A 239 8.72 8.93 19.70
N PHE A 240 7.45 9.32 19.52
CA PHE A 240 7.02 10.64 19.08
C PHE A 240 6.68 11.57 20.25
N ASP A 241 6.72 12.87 20.00
CA ASP A 241 6.35 13.88 20.98
C ASP A 241 4.84 14.17 20.96
N GLU A 242 4.24 14.33 22.13
CA GLU A 242 2.81 14.66 22.29
C GLU A 242 2.48 16.05 21.73
N ASP A 243 3.46 16.96 21.76
CA ASP A 243 3.32 18.34 21.28
C ASP A 243 3.02 18.43 19.77
N TYR A 244 3.29 17.37 19.01
CA TYR A 244 3.09 17.32 17.56
C TYR A 244 1.81 16.57 17.13
N VAL A 245 0.99 16.09 18.07
CA VAL A 245 -0.16 15.21 17.79
C VAL A 245 -1.47 15.97 17.66
N ASN A 246 -1.75 16.92 18.56
CA ASN A 246 -3.04 17.62 18.58
C ASN A 246 -2.89 19.11 18.99
N PRO A 247 -2.87 20.04 18.02
CA PRO A 247 -3.06 19.81 16.59
C PRO A 247 -1.88 19.02 15.97
N PRO A 248 -2.12 18.23 14.91
CA PRO A 248 -1.05 17.57 14.18
C PRO A 248 -0.18 18.62 13.50
N THR A 249 1.14 18.47 13.61
CA THR A 249 2.11 19.38 12.98
C THR A 249 3.06 18.62 12.06
N ALA A 250 3.58 19.32 11.05
CA ALA A 250 4.57 18.82 10.12
C ALA A 250 5.96 19.38 10.42
N CYS A 251 7.00 18.57 10.25
CA CYS A 251 8.39 19.02 10.39
C CYS A 251 8.82 19.98 9.27
N LEU A 252 8.46 19.67 8.03
CA LEU A 252 8.68 20.44 6.81
C LEU A 252 7.37 21.12 6.42
N THR A 253 7.39 22.45 6.38
CA THR A 253 6.23 23.26 5.98
C THR A 253 6.63 24.28 4.92
N GLY A 254 5.64 24.87 4.26
CA GLY A 254 5.80 25.89 3.23
C GLY A 254 6.38 25.36 1.92
N VAL A 255 6.14 24.08 1.63
CA VAL A 255 6.55 23.43 0.36
C VAL A 255 5.37 23.25 -0.57
N TYR A 256 4.15 23.14 -0.05
CA TYR A 256 2.92 23.23 -0.82
C TYR A 256 2.40 24.67 -0.86
N THR A 257 1.97 25.12 -2.04
CA THR A 257 1.45 26.48 -2.23
C THR A 257 0.21 26.74 -1.37
N SER A 258 -0.58 25.70 -1.08
CA SER A 258 -1.77 25.75 -0.23
C SER A 258 -1.48 26.05 1.23
N GLU A 259 -0.27 25.80 1.73
CA GLU A 259 0.08 26.08 3.12
C GLU A 259 0.16 27.59 3.41
N GLY A 260 0.51 28.40 2.40
CA GLY A 260 0.56 29.85 2.52
C GLY A 260 1.57 30.37 3.56
N VAL A 261 2.54 29.55 3.96
CA VAL A 261 3.59 29.89 4.94
C VAL A 261 4.98 29.78 4.31
N PRO A 262 5.99 30.52 4.83
CA PRO A 262 7.37 30.35 4.38
C PRO A 262 7.90 28.95 4.69
N ARG A 263 8.82 28.47 3.82
CA ARG A 263 9.49 27.19 4.00
C ARG A 263 10.20 27.11 5.36
N HIS A 264 9.88 26.09 6.15
CA HIS A 264 10.52 25.80 7.44
C HIS A 264 10.79 24.30 7.57
N LEU A 265 11.91 23.94 8.21
CA LEU A 265 12.25 22.56 8.55
C LEU A 265 12.61 22.50 10.03
N CYS A 266 11.98 21.59 10.76
CA CYS A 266 12.24 21.32 12.17
C CYS A 266 13.66 20.75 12.41
N SER A 267 14.10 20.74 13.67
CA SER A 267 15.42 20.20 14.06
C SER A 267 15.42 18.72 14.45
N ASP A 268 14.25 18.17 14.72
CA ASP A 268 13.99 16.90 15.39
C ASP A 268 12.92 16.07 14.63
N PRO A 269 13.12 15.81 13.32
CA PRO A 269 12.11 15.14 12.50
C PRO A 269 11.69 13.77 13.05
N GLU A 270 12.57 13.06 13.76
CA GLU A 270 12.28 11.77 14.39
C GLU A 270 11.25 11.84 15.54
N LYS A 271 10.95 13.04 16.04
CA LYS A 271 9.94 13.28 17.07
C LYS A 271 8.57 13.59 16.50
N HIS A 272 8.49 14.00 15.24
CA HIS A 272 7.24 14.24 14.53
C HIS A 272 6.64 12.94 13.99
N ILE A 273 5.32 12.90 13.87
CA ILE A 273 4.62 11.84 13.11
C ILE A 273 4.63 12.17 11.62
N PHE A 274 4.41 13.45 11.28
CA PHE A 274 4.34 13.94 9.92
C PHE A 274 5.63 14.66 9.50
N PHE A 275 6.22 14.22 8.40
CA PHE A 275 7.36 14.88 7.80
C PHE A 275 6.93 16.16 7.12
N ASP A 276 5.91 16.11 6.26
CA ASP A 276 5.29 17.28 5.65
C ASP A 276 3.79 17.33 5.97
N SER A 277 3.05 18.26 5.37
CA SER A 277 1.64 18.47 5.68
C SER A 277 0.69 17.28 5.35
N TYR A 278 1.19 16.22 4.71
CA TYR A 278 0.42 15.01 4.37
C TYR A 278 1.15 13.71 4.74
N HIS A 279 2.48 13.69 4.67
CA HIS A 279 3.25 12.45 4.64
C HIS A 279 3.98 12.18 5.96
N PRO A 280 4.05 10.91 6.39
CA PRO A 280 4.68 10.57 7.63
C PRO A 280 6.21 10.54 7.53
N VAL A 281 6.87 10.62 8.69
CA VAL A 281 8.32 10.46 8.79
C VAL A 281 8.74 9.00 8.55
N LYS A 282 10.03 8.78 8.27
CA LYS A 282 10.59 7.45 8.03
C LYS A 282 10.41 6.50 9.21
N GLU A 283 10.35 7.02 10.45
CA GLU A 283 10.11 6.25 11.67
C GLU A 283 8.71 5.59 11.62
N VAL A 284 7.70 6.33 11.18
CA VAL A 284 6.35 5.79 10.94
C VAL A 284 6.36 4.83 9.75
N HIS A 285 7.09 5.13 8.67
CA HIS A 285 7.25 4.15 7.58
C HIS A 285 7.90 2.83 8.03
N ALA A 286 8.82 2.87 8.99
CA ALA A 286 9.40 1.68 9.58
C ALA A 286 8.37 0.89 10.42
N LEU A 287 7.45 1.56 11.10
CA LEU A 287 6.33 0.89 11.79
C LEU A 287 5.35 0.27 10.79
N VAL A 288 4.98 0.98 9.73
CA VAL A 288 4.16 0.44 8.63
C VAL A 288 4.85 -0.78 8.00
N ALA A 289 6.16 -0.72 7.76
CA ALA A 289 6.92 -1.83 7.21
C ALA A 289 6.82 -3.11 8.07
N LYS A 290 6.77 -2.99 9.40
CA LYS A 290 6.58 -4.15 10.29
C LYS A 290 5.26 -4.86 10.01
N LEU A 291 4.16 -4.13 9.83
CA LEU A 291 2.85 -4.72 9.51
C LEU A 291 2.90 -5.53 8.20
N PHE A 292 3.55 -4.98 7.17
CA PHE A 292 3.72 -5.68 5.89
C PHE A 292 4.63 -6.91 6.02
N VAL A 293 5.74 -6.81 6.75
CA VAL A 293 6.63 -7.95 7.01
C VAL A 293 5.87 -9.08 7.71
N GLU A 294 5.17 -8.77 8.80
CA GLU A 294 4.40 -9.75 9.57
C GLU A 294 3.34 -10.44 8.70
N SER A 295 2.64 -9.68 7.85
CA SER A 295 1.67 -10.24 6.90
C SER A 295 2.31 -11.17 5.86
N ILE A 296 3.45 -10.76 5.27
CA ILE A 296 4.16 -11.55 4.25
C ILE A 296 4.76 -12.83 4.86
N GLU A 297 5.32 -12.76 6.06
CA GLU A 297 5.81 -13.93 6.79
C GLU A 297 4.66 -14.88 7.14
N GLY A 298 3.50 -14.34 7.51
CA GLY A 298 2.27 -15.11 7.75
C GLY A 298 1.77 -15.89 6.53
N PHE A 299 2.05 -15.44 5.31
CA PHE A 299 1.77 -16.22 4.09
C PHE A 299 2.75 -17.37 3.85
N SER A 300 3.92 -17.34 4.47
CA SER A 300 5.00 -18.31 4.28
C SER A 300 4.97 -19.45 5.31
N ALA A 301 4.20 -19.28 6.39
CA ALA A 301 3.94 -20.27 7.43
C ALA A 301 2.90 -21.32 6.98
#